data_AF-A0A644WTN9-F1
#
_entry.id   AF-A0A644WTN9-F1
#
_cell.length_a   1.000
_cell.length_b   1.000
_cell.length_c   1.000
_cell.angle_alpha   90.00
_cell.angle_beta   90.00
_cell.angle_gamma   90.00
#
_symmetry.space_group_name_H-M   'P 1'
#
loop_
_entity.id
_entity.type
_entity.pdbx_description
1 polymer ?
#
loop_
_entity_poly.entity_id
_entity_poly.type
_entity_poly.pdbx_seq_one_letter_code
_entity_poly.pdbx_strand_id
1 'polypeptide(L)'
;MNKIKNFINFKKPKHAAIVGTGFIGLEVCENLKKLGIEVTFIERLPQVTPGLDRDISVYVKDRVLTDASVNEITENNLILSDGTD
;
A
#
# COMPACT_ATOMS: atom_id res chain seq x y z
N MET A 1 7.56 -7.47 21.45
CA MET A 1 7.88 -8.05 20.13
C MET A 1 7.06 -7.35 19.06
N ASN A 2 7.63 -7.03 17.89
CA ASN A 2 6.96 -6.30 16.80
C ASN A 2 5.88 -7.18 16.11
N LYS A 3 4.61 -6.77 16.18
CA LYS A 3 3.45 -7.54 15.65
C LYS A 3 3.54 -7.81 14.14
N ILE A 4 4.01 -6.84 13.35
CA ILE A 4 4.12 -6.95 11.88
C ILE A 4 5.16 -8.01 11.51
N LYS A 5 6.35 -7.95 12.11
CA LYS A 5 7.41 -8.94 11.86
C LYS A 5 6.98 -10.34 12.24
N ASN A 6 6.31 -10.50 13.38
CA ASN A 6 5.77 -11.80 13.78
C ASN A 6 4.76 -12.32 12.75
N PHE A 7 3.82 -11.47 12.32
CA PHE A 7 2.84 -11.85 11.30
C PHE A 7 3.52 -12.30 10.00
N ILE A 8 4.50 -11.55 9.52
CA ILE A 8 5.27 -11.91 8.30
C ILE A 8 5.95 -13.27 8.47
N ASN A 9 6.61 -13.52 9.61
CA ASN A 9 7.34 -14.76 9.84
C ASN A 9 6.42 -15.99 9.92
N PHE A 10 5.27 -15.87 10.58
CA PHE A 10 4.36 -17.00 10.80
C PHE A 10 3.37 -17.22 9.65
N LYS A 11 2.82 -16.14 9.08
CA LYS A 11 1.78 -16.21 8.03
C LYS A 11 2.35 -16.15 6.60
N LYS A 12 3.59 -15.69 6.43
CA LYS A 12 4.29 -15.61 5.13
C LYS A 12 3.43 -15.00 4.02
N PRO A 13 2.86 -13.80 4.22
CA PRO A 13 2.00 -13.17 3.23
C PRO A 13 2.75 -12.96 1.92
N LYS A 14 2.01 -13.00 0.80
CA LYS A 14 2.55 -12.74 -0.55
C LYS A 14 2.22 -11.34 -1.06
N HIS A 15 1.13 -10.77 -0.57
CA HIS A 15 0.64 -9.46 -0.92
C HIS A 15 0.39 -8.64 0.34
N ALA A 16 0.57 -7.33 0.25
CA ALA A 16 0.22 -6.37 1.28
C ALA A 16 -0.39 -5.12 0.63
N ALA A 17 -1.46 -4.61 1.25
CA ALA A 17 -2.02 -3.32 0.89
C ALA A 17 -1.48 -2.25 1.84
N ILE A 18 -1.06 -1.10 1.31
CA ILE A 18 -0.68 0.06 2.11
C ILE A 18 -1.64 1.21 1.79
N VAL A 19 -2.33 1.70 2.81
CA VAL A 19 -3.22 2.85 2.68
C VAL A 19 -2.43 4.12 2.95
N GLY A 20 -2.31 4.97 1.92
CA GLY A 20 -1.54 6.20 1.91
C GLY A 20 -0.15 6.04 1.30
N THR A 21 0.20 6.94 0.40
CA THR A 21 1.49 6.98 -0.32
C THR A 21 2.46 8.00 0.26
N GLY A 22 2.35 8.35 1.54
CA GLY A 22 3.32 9.23 2.20
C GLY A 22 4.72 8.62 2.27
N PHE A 23 5.73 9.43 2.63
CA PHE A 23 7.13 8.98 2.75
C PHE A 23 7.30 7.69 3.57
N ILE A 24 6.61 7.58 4.70
CA ILE A 24 6.65 6.37 5.55
C ILE A 24 6.07 5.15 4.81
N GLY A 25 4.98 5.32 4.06
CA GLY A 25 4.38 4.24 3.28
C GLY A 25 5.33 3.71 2.20
N LEU A 26 6.11 4.61 1.57
CA LEU A 26 7.14 4.24 0.61
C LEU A 26 8.30 3.47 1.25
N GLU A 27 8.81 3.93 2.41
CA GLU A 27 9.86 3.20 3.15
C GLU A 27 9.41 1.80 3.58
N VAL A 28 8.17 1.67 4.05
CA VAL A 28 7.59 0.37 4.41
C VAL A 28 7.45 -0.52 3.17
N CYS A 29 6.98 0.03 2.05
CA CYS A 29 6.90 -0.70 0.79
C CYS A 29 8.26 -1.23 0.34
N GLU A 30 9.31 -0.40 0.38
CA GLU A 30 10.66 -0.83 0.02
C GLU A 30 11.13 -2.02 0.88
N ASN A 31 10.87 -1.96 2.19
CA ASN A 31 11.20 -3.06 3.10
C ASN A 31 10.39 -4.32 2.82
N LEU A 32 9.09 -4.22 2.56
CA LEU A 32 8.24 -5.38 2.22
C LEU A 32 8.63 -6.00 0.88
N LYS A 33 8.96 -5.18 -0.12
CA LYS A 33 9.47 -5.62 -1.42
C LYS A 33 10.78 -6.38 -1.32
N LYS A 34 11.71 -5.92 -0.47
CA LYS A 34 12.96 -6.65 -0.16
C LYS A 34 12.71 -8.02 0.48
N LEU A 35 11.58 -8.18 1.17
CA LEU A 35 11.13 -9.46 1.73
C LEU A 35 10.34 -10.32 0.73
N GLY A 36 10.22 -9.90 -0.53
CA GLY A 36 9.50 -10.61 -1.58
C GLY A 36 7.97 -10.52 -1.45
N ILE A 37 7.47 -9.51 -0.74
CA ILE A 37 6.03 -9.25 -0.59
C ILE A 37 5.63 -8.21 -1.64
N GLU A 38 4.65 -8.54 -2.46
CA GLU A 38 4.07 -7.62 -3.43
C GLU A 38 3.19 -6.58 -2.71
N VAL A 39 3.25 -5.33 -3.15
CA VAL A 39 2.59 -4.21 -2.46
C VAL A 39 1.72 -3.45 -3.45
N THR A 40 0.49 -3.20 -3.03
CA THR A 40 -0.46 -2.28 -3.69
C THR A 40 -0.73 -1.11 -2.75
N PHE A 41 -0.67 0.10 -3.29
CA PHE A 41 -1.03 1.30 -2.55
C PHE A 41 -2.47 1.72 -2.84
N ILE A 42 -3.14 2.25 -1.81
CA ILE A 42 -4.42 2.93 -1.93
C ILE A 42 -4.21 4.37 -1.49
N GLU A 43 -4.42 5.32 -2.40
CA GLU A 43 -4.22 6.75 -2.17
C GLU A 43 -5.52 7.50 -2.45
N ARG A 44 -5.90 8.36 -1.51
CA ARG A 44 -7.13 9.15 -1.62
C ARG A 44 -6.94 10.34 -2.56
N LEU A 45 -5.73 10.87 -2.64
CA LEU A 45 -5.41 11.97 -3.54
C LEU A 45 -5.31 11.49 -5.00
N PRO A 46 -5.51 12.39 -5.98
CA PRO A 46 -5.38 12.08 -7.41
C PRO A 46 -3.92 11.87 -7.87
N GLN A 47 -2.98 11.96 -6.93
CA GLN A 47 -1.55 11.86 -7.20
C GLN A 47 -0.86 11.02 -6.13
N VAL A 48 0.20 10.33 -6.53
CA VAL A 48 1.10 9.62 -5.61
C VAL A 48 1.90 10.64 -4.82
N THR A 49 2.00 10.45 -3.50
CA THR A 49 2.85 11.17 -2.54
C THR A 49 2.82 12.70 -2.69
N PRO A 50 2.23 13.45 -1.75
CA PRO A 50 2.23 14.92 -1.81
C PRO A 50 3.65 15.49 -2.02
N GLY A 51 3.86 16.21 -3.13
CA GLY A 51 5.14 16.85 -3.46
C GLY A 51 6.13 16.00 -4.25
N LEU A 52 5.76 14.78 -4.66
CA LEU A 52 6.58 14.00 -5.59
C LEU A 52 6.43 14.52 -7.02
N ASP A 53 7.55 14.73 -7.71
CA ASP A 53 7.55 15.17 -9.10
C ASP A 53 6.86 14.15 -10.01
N ARG A 54 6.11 14.69 -10.97
CA ARG A 54 5.30 13.91 -11.93
C ARG A 54 6.14 12.90 -12.71
N ASP A 55 7.38 13.29 -13.00
CA ASP A 55 8.37 12.55 -13.78
C ASP A 55 8.87 11.30 -13.02
N ILE A 56 8.76 11.33 -11.69
CA ILE A 56 9.13 10.21 -10.80
C ILE A 56 7.89 9.38 -10.46
N SER A 57 6.72 10.02 -10.32
CA SER A 57 5.49 9.32 -9.94
C SER A 57 5.00 8.31 -10.99
N VAL A 58 5.36 8.48 -12.27
CA VAL A 58 5.12 7.51 -13.35
C VAL A 58 5.64 6.11 -13.01
N TYR A 59 6.78 5.97 -12.32
CA TYR A 59 7.38 4.66 -12.03
C TYR A 59 6.62 3.86 -10.96
N VAL A 60 5.77 4.52 -10.17
CA VAL A 60 5.01 3.90 -9.09
C VAL A 60 3.52 3.86 -9.36
N LYS A 61 3.05 4.53 -10.42
CA LYS A 61 1.64 4.68 -10.78
C LYS A 61 0.92 3.34 -10.96
N ASP A 62 1.56 2.36 -11.59
CA ASP A 62 0.95 1.04 -11.86
C ASP A 62 0.68 0.21 -10.60
N ARG A 63 1.17 0.65 -9.44
CA ARG A 63 1.00 -0.01 -8.14
C ARG A 63 0.19 0.82 -7.15
N VAL A 64 -0.38 1.93 -7.60
CA VAL A 64 -1.12 2.87 -6.76
C VAL A 64 -2.51 3.06 -7.33
N LEU A 65 -3.52 2.76 -6.52
CA LEU A 65 -4.91 3.15 -6.78
C LEU A 65 -5.11 4.55 -6.22
N THR A 66 -5.10 5.57 -7.08
CA THR A 66 -5.42 6.96 -6.70
C THR A 66 -6.91 7.21 -6.65
N ASP A 67 -7.33 8.31 -6.04
CA ASP A 67 -8.75 8.69 -5.88
C ASP A 67 -9.57 7.61 -5.14
N ALA A 68 -8.89 6.75 -4.37
CA ALA A 68 -9.47 5.61 -3.68
C ALA A 68 -9.34 5.77 -2.17
N SER A 69 -10.41 5.49 -1.44
CA SER A 69 -10.41 5.47 0.02
C SER A 69 -10.95 4.15 0.54
N VAL A 70 -10.34 3.63 1.60
CA VAL A 70 -10.80 2.42 2.28
C VAL A 70 -11.94 2.79 3.23
N ASN A 71 -13.06 2.08 3.11
CA ASN A 71 -14.23 2.21 3.97
C ASN A 71 -14.25 1.13 5.08
N GLU A 72 -13.86 -0.10 4.74
CA GLU A 72 -13.86 -1.23 5.68
C GLU A 72 -12.62 -2.11 5.52
N ILE A 73 -12.12 -2.65 6.65
CA ILE A 73 -11.00 -3.60 6.69
C ILE A 73 -11.53 -4.90 7.29
N THR A 74 -11.54 -5.96 6.48
CA THR A 74 -11.88 -7.32 6.93
C THR A 74 -10.60 -8.11 7.24
N GLU A 75 -10.71 -9.39 7.59
CA GLU A 75 -9.54 -10.20 7.91
C GLU A 75 -8.54 -10.31 6.74
N ASN A 76 -9.03 -10.35 5.50
CA ASN A 76 -8.19 -10.58 4.31
C ASN A 76 -8.37 -9.53 3.19
N ASN A 77 -9.45 -8.73 3.21
CA ASN A 77 -9.81 -7.81 2.13
C ASN A 77 -10.05 -6.39 2.65
N LEU A 78 -9.99 -5.42 1.75
CA LEU A 78 -10.32 -4.01 1.99
C LEU A 78 -11.52 -3.66 1.11
N ILE A 79 -12.56 -3.03 1.67
CA ILE A 79 -13.67 -2.52 0.86
C ILE A 79 -13.45 -1.03 0.64
N LEU A 80 -13.37 -0.62 -0.61
CA LEU A 80 -13.23 0.77 -1.02
C LEU A 80 -14.57 1.51 -0.93
N SER A 81 -14.50 2.85 -0.87
CA SER A 81 -15.69 3.71 -0.73
C SER A 81 -16.64 3.66 -1.94
N ASP A 82 -16.17 3.18 -3.09
CA ASP A 82 -17.00 2.94 -4.28
C ASP A 82 -17.66 1.54 -4.30
N GLY A 83 -17.38 0.71 -3.28
CA GLY A 83 -17.88 -0.65 -3.16
C GLY A 83 -16.99 -1.74 -3.77
N THR A 84 -15.83 -1.38 -4.32
CA THR A 84 -14.84 -2.34 -4.86
C THR A 84 -14.08 -3.05 -3.73
N ASP A 85 -13.76 -4.33 -3.92
CA ASP A 85 -12.93 -5.16 -3.02
C ASP A 85 -11.47 -5.33 -3.44
#